data_AF-A0A672KS18-F1
#
_entry.id   AF-A0A672KS18-F1
#
_cell.length_a   1.000
_cell.length_b   1.000
_cell.length_c   1.000
_cell.angle_alpha   90.00
_cell.angle_beta   90.00
_cell.angle_gamma   90.00
#
_symmetry.space_group_name_H-M   'P 1'
#
loop_
_entity.id
_entity.type
_entity.pdbx_description
1 polymer ?
#
loop_
_entity_poly.entity_id
_entity_poly.type
_entity_poly.pdbx_seq_one_letter_code
_entity_poly.pdbx_strand_id
1 'polypeptide(L)'
;FNVVERLVFVKAQLQGGAPWGFTLKGGLEHDEPLIISKVEEGGKASLLQHPLQAGDKVVIINEVELSGWRQEAISLVKGSYKTLRITVRSSDLYPFLV
;
A
#
# COMPACT_ATOMS: atom_id res chain seq x y z
N PHE A 1 7.17 -4.01 28.97
CA PHE A 1 6.25 -4.40 27.89
C PHE A 1 6.86 -3.94 26.57
N ASN A 2 7.73 -4.76 25.97
CA ASN A 2 8.24 -4.47 24.63
C ASN A 2 7.33 -5.20 23.65
N VAL A 3 6.36 -4.50 23.10
CA VAL A 3 5.69 -4.97 21.89
C VAL A 3 6.72 -4.80 20.77
N VAL A 4 7.38 -5.89 20.39
CA VAL A 4 8.23 -5.89 19.20
C VAL A 4 7.27 -5.76 18.03
N GLU A 5 7.20 -4.57 17.41
CA GLU A 5 6.43 -4.38 16.18
C GLU A 5 6.93 -5.39 15.14
N ARG A 6 6.11 -6.40 14.87
CA ARG A 6 6.40 -7.35 13.80
C ARG A 6 6.01 -6.68 12.49
N LEU A 7 6.99 -6.40 11.65
CA LEU A 7 6.74 -5.94 10.30
C LEU A 7 6.38 -7.13 9.42
N VAL A 8 5.26 -7.05 8.71
CA VAL A 8 4.82 -8.06 7.75
C VAL A 8 4.68 -7.50 6.36
N PHE A 9 4.88 -8.36 5.35
CA PHE A 9 4.63 -8.02 3.97
C PHE A 9 3.25 -8.52 3.56
N VAL A 10 2.36 -7.59 3.24
CA VAL A 10 1.00 -7.88 2.75
C VAL A 10 0.99 -7.71 1.24
N LYS A 11 0.60 -8.77 0.53
CA LYS A 11 0.39 -8.75 -0.92
C LYS A 11 -1.10 -8.55 -1.20
N ALA A 12 -1.43 -7.56 -2.02
CA ALA A 12 -2.79 -7.28 -2.45
C ALA A 12 -2.89 -7.23 -3.97
N GLN A 13 -4.01 -7.71 -4.50
CA GLN A 13 -4.37 -7.62 -5.90
C GLN A 13 -5.74 -6.97 -6.03
N LEU A 14 -5.79 -5.75 -6.58
CA LEU A 14 -7.01 -5.01 -6.86
C LEU A 14 -7.40 -5.21 -8.32
N GLN A 15 -8.69 -5.36 -8.60
CA GLN A 15 -9.21 -5.64 -9.94
C GLN A 15 -10.27 -4.61 -10.37
N GLY A 16 -10.58 -4.57 -11.67
CA GLY A 16 -11.63 -3.70 -12.23
C GLY A 16 -11.15 -2.31 -12.66
N GLY A 17 -9.85 -2.01 -12.54
CA GLY A 17 -9.26 -0.73 -12.92
C GLY A 17 -9.38 0.38 -11.89
N ALA A 18 -8.79 1.55 -12.18
CA ALA A 18 -8.87 2.73 -11.31
C ALA A 18 -10.32 3.27 -11.18
N PRO A 19 -10.69 3.94 -10.07
CA PRO A 19 -9.87 4.28 -8.92
C PRO A 19 -9.60 3.09 -7.99
N TRP A 20 -8.40 3.05 -7.42
CA TRP A 20 -7.93 1.97 -6.54
C TRP A 20 -8.29 2.17 -5.06
N GLY A 21 -8.65 3.39 -4.66
CA GLY A 21 -9.18 3.69 -3.33
C GLY A 21 -8.12 3.92 -2.25
N PHE A 22 -6.93 4.45 -2.60
CA PHE A 22 -5.93 4.87 -1.63
C PHE A 22 -5.14 6.09 -2.15
N THR A 23 -4.43 6.77 -1.24
CA THR A 23 -3.54 7.91 -1.53
C THR A 23 -2.11 7.59 -1.10
N LEU A 24 -1.13 7.95 -1.93
CA LEU A 24 0.29 7.87 -1.60
C LEU A 24 0.81 9.19 -1.02
N LYS A 25 1.73 9.13 -0.07
CA LYS A 25 2.48 10.27 0.49
C LYS A 25 3.97 9.92 0.61
N GLY A 26 4.80 10.96 0.75
CA GLY A 26 6.23 10.86 0.99
C GLY A 26 7.00 10.63 -0.31
N GLY A 27 8.07 9.85 -0.23
CA GLY A 27 9.00 9.58 -1.32
C GLY A 27 10.38 10.19 -1.04
N LEU A 28 11.41 9.60 -1.63
CA LEU A 28 12.80 10.07 -1.48
C LEU A 28 12.97 11.54 -1.90
N GLU A 29 12.21 12.02 -2.88
CA GLU A 29 12.19 13.43 -3.29
C GLU A 29 11.73 14.40 -2.19
N HIS A 30 11.16 13.88 -1.11
CA HIS A 30 10.64 14.63 0.03
C HIS A 30 11.34 14.29 1.34
N ASP A 31 12.37 13.44 1.33
CA ASP A 31 13.01 12.91 2.54
C ASP A 31 12.00 12.27 3.52
N GLU A 32 10.94 11.67 2.96
CA GLU A 32 9.84 11.04 3.71
C GLU A 32 9.65 9.58 3.23
N PRO A 33 9.20 8.66 4.10
CA PRO A 33 8.89 7.29 3.67
C PRO A 33 7.73 7.28 2.67
N LEU A 34 7.83 6.46 1.61
CA LEU A 34 6.74 6.24 0.68
C LEU A 34 5.67 5.35 1.32
N ILE A 35 4.54 5.95 1.69
CA ILE A 35 3.47 5.29 2.43
C ILE A 35 2.10 5.49 1.78
N ILE A 36 1.15 4.64 2.16
CA ILE A 36 -0.27 4.92 2.04
C ILE A 36 -0.66 5.91 3.13
N SER A 37 -1.17 7.08 2.76
CA SER A 37 -1.61 8.11 3.72
C SER A 37 -3.10 8.06 4.02
N LYS A 38 -3.89 7.50 3.10
CA LYS A 38 -5.35 7.38 3.22
C LYS A 38 -5.83 6.17 2.43
N VAL A 39 -6.82 5.48 2.97
CA VAL A 39 -7.61 4.48 2.27
C VAL A 39 -9.06 4.96 2.24
N GLU A 40 -9.68 4.95 1.07
CA GLU A 40 -11.05 5.42 0.89
C GLU A 40 -12.03 4.35 1.39
N GLU A 41 -12.91 4.74 2.30
CA GLU A 41 -13.97 3.87 2.83
C GLU A 41 -14.90 3.40 1.69
N GLY A 42 -15.18 2.09 1.65
CA GLY A 42 -15.92 1.47 0.55
C GLY A 42 -15.15 1.37 -0.77
N GLY A 43 -13.92 1.90 -0.83
CA GLY A 43 -13.03 1.79 -1.98
C GLY A 43 -12.40 0.39 -2.10
N LYS A 44 -11.85 0.07 -3.27
CA LYS A 44 -11.29 -1.26 -3.55
C LYS A 44 -10.22 -1.70 -2.55
N ALA A 45 -9.32 -0.78 -2.17
CA ALA A 45 -8.28 -1.05 -1.18
C ALA A 45 -8.84 -1.36 0.23
N SER A 46 -9.99 -0.77 0.60
CA SER A 46 -10.66 -1.04 1.89
C SER A 46 -11.42 -2.37 1.92
N LEU A 47 -11.82 -2.89 0.76
CA LEU A 47 -12.65 -4.10 0.62
C LEU A 47 -11.86 -5.38 0.35
N LEU A 48 -10.52 -5.32 0.42
CA LEU A 48 -9.68 -6.51 0.35
C LEU A 48 -9.89 -7.40 1.58
N GLN A 49 -9.62 -8.70 1.45
CA GLN A 49 -9.60 -9.62 2.59
C GLN A 49 -8.65 -9.13 3.70
N HIS A 50 -7.52 -8.53 3.30
CA HIS A 50 -6.64 -7.77 4.15
C HIS A 50 -6.59 -6.33 3.60
N PRO A 51 -7.41 -5.42 4.15
CA PRO A 51 -7.44 -4.03 3.72
C PRO A 51 -6.07 -3.38 3.82
N LEU A 52 -5.72 -2.57 2.83
CA LEU A 52 -4.59 -1.66 2.97
C LEU A 52 -4.91 -0.65 4.09
N GLN A 53 -3.88 -0.14 4.75
CA GLN A 53 -4.03 0.78 5.87
C GLN A 53 -3.17 2.04 5.69
N ALA A 54 -3.62 3.14 6.29
CA ALA A 54 -2.76 4.32 6.41
C ALA A 54 -1.54 3.97 7.28
N GLY A 55 -0.35 4.36 6.83
CA GLY A 55 0.93 4.01 7.44
C GLY A 55 1.65 2.84 6.75
N ASP A 56 0.95 2.04 5.93
CA ASP A 56 1.57 0.97 5.15
C ASP A 56 2.66 1.52 4.22
N LYS A 57 3.87 0.98 4.32
CA LYS A 57 4.98 1.37 3.43
C LYS A 57 4.89 0.59 2.13
N VAL A 58 4.85 1.29 1.00
CA VAL A 58 4.77 0.63 -0.31
C VAL A 58 6.15 0.20 -0.76
N VAL A 59 6.28 -1.07 -1.17
CA VAL A 59 7.58 -1.64 -1.57
C VAL A 59 7.60 -2.20 -2.98
N ILE A 60 6.49 -2.78 -3.47
CA ILE A 60 6.41 -3.36 -4.82
C ILE A 60 5.08 -2.96 -5.45
N ILE A 61 5.09 -2.55 -6.73
CA ILE A 61 3.88 -2.33 -7.55
C ILE A 61 4.05 -3.06 -8.89
N ASN A 62 3.07 -3.89 -9.26
CA ASN A 62 3.06 -4.69 -10.51
C ASN A 62 4.40 -5.37 -10.78
N GLU A 63 4.86 -6.15 -9.80
CA GLU A 63 6.13 -6.90 -9.87
C GLU A 63 7.41 -6.03 -9.93
N VAL A 64 7.30 -4.70 -9.88
CA VAL A 64 8.44 -3.77 -9.82
C VAL A 64 8.72 -3.40 -8.37
N GLU A 65 9.92 -3.72 -7.88
CA GLU A 65 10.43 -3.23 -6.60
C GLU A 65 10.73 -1.73 -6.72
N LEU A 66 10.19 -0.94 -5.81
CA LEU A 66 10.28 0.51 -5.89
C LEU A 66 11.64 1.01 -5.42
N SER A 67 12.18 1.96 -6.15
CA SER A 67 13.40 2.69 -5.77
C SER A 67 13.18 3.65 -4.59
N GLY A 68 11.93 3.90 -4.21
CA GLY A 68 11.51 4.77 -3.11
C GLY A 68 11.04 6.16 -3.54
N TRP A 69 11.16 6.51 -4.83
CA TRP A 69 10.63 7.76 -5.38
C TRP A 69 9.11 7.69 -5.55
N ARG A 70 8.38 8.72 -5.12
CA ARG A 70 6.91 8.72 -5.21
C ARG A 70 6.43 8.86 -6.65
N GLN A 71 7.13 9.62 -7.50
CA GLN A 71 6.75 9.74 -8.92
C GLN A 71 6.76 8.39 -9.66
N GLU A 72 7.73 7.52 -9.38
CA GLU A 72 7.77 6.16 -9.92
C GLU A 72 6.52 5.37 -9.51
N ALA A 73 6.21 5.37 -8.21
CA ALA A 73 5.05 4.67 -7.67
C ALA A 73 3.73 5.21 -8.27
N ILE A 74 3.59 6.53 -8.40
CA ILE A 74 2.42 7.16 -9.04
C ILE A 74 2.29 6.71 -10.49
N SER A 75 3.39 6.66 -11.24
CA SER A 75 3.40 6.24 -12.64
C SER A 75 2.90 4.80 -12.79
N LEU A 76 3.42 3.88 -11.96
CA LEU A 76 3.01 2.48 -11.96
C LEU A 76 1.54 2.29 -11.55
N VAL A 77 1.07 2.99 -10.53
CA VAL A 77 -0.35 2.95 -10.10
C VAL A 77 -1.29 3.47 -11.18
N LYS A 78 -0.95 4.60 -11.80
CA LYS A 78 -1.77 5.21 -12.87
C LYS A 78 -1.73 4.43 -14.17
N GLY A 79 -0.59 3.81 -14.49
CA GLY A 79 -0.41 2.94 -15.66
C GLY A 79 -1.09 1.57 -15.51
N SER A 80 -1.53 1.21 -14.31
CA SER A 80 -2.26 -0.04 -14.07
C SER A 80 -3.64 0.02 -14.71
N TYR A 81 -3.94 -0.93 -15.60
CA TYR A 81 -5.20 -0.92 -16.37
C TYR A 81 -6.35 -1.65 -15.67
N LYS A 82 -6.39 -3.00 -15.71
CA LYS A 82 -7.46 -3.80 -15.07
C LYS A 82 -7.07 -4.32 -13.70
N THR A 83 -5.78 -4.47 -13.45
CA THR A 83 -5.24 -5.08 -12.24
C THR A 83 -4.13 -4.21 -11.70
N LEU A 84 -4.13 -3.99 -10.39
CA LEU A 84 -3.03 -3.42 -9.63
C LEU A 84 -2.57 -4.46 -8.61
N ARG A 85 -1.31 -4.89 -8.68
CA ARG A 85 -0.68 -5.71 -7.64
C ARG A 85 0.21 -4.81 -6.79
N ILE A 86 0.03 -4.84 -5.49
CA ILE A 86 0.81 -4.01 -4.56
C ILE A 86 1.28 -4.88 -3.40
N THR A 87 2.54 -4.72 -3.01
CA THR A 87 3.06 -5.27 -1.74
C THR A 87 3.40 -4.11 -0.83
N VAL A 88 2.92 -4.19 0.41
CA VAL A 88 3.20 -3.21 1.46
C VAL A 88 3.87 -3.87 2.65
N ARG A 89 4.66 -3.08 3.38
CA ARG A 89 5.15 -3.43 4.71
C ARG A 89 4.22 -2.77 5.73
N SER A 90 3.47 -3.60 6.44
CA SER A 90 2.53 -3.18 7.49
C SER A 90 3.10 -3.54 8.86
N SER A 91 2.80 -2.75 9.88
CA SER A 91 3.04 -3.14 11.27
C SER A 91 1.91 -4.06 11.72
N ASP A 92 2.22 -5.28 12.15
CA ASP A 92 1.24 -6.18 12.76
C ASP A 92 0.74 -5.56 14.07
N LEU A 93 -0.36 -4.81 14.00
CA LEU A 93 -1.23 -4.56 15.13
C LEU A 93 -2.46 -5.46 14.97
N TYR A 94 -2.30 -6.78 15.15
CA TYR A 94 -3.46 -7.66 15.28
C TYR A 94 -4.30 -7.21 16.51
N PRO A 95 -5.65 -7.16 16.39
CA PRO A 95 -6.40 -8.41 16.31
C PRO A 95 -7.55 -8.39 15.28
N PHE A 96 -7.47 -9.26 14.28
CA PHE A 96 -8.64 -9.82 13.59
C PHE A 96 -8.94 -11.26 14.05
N LEU A 97 -8.54 -11.60 15.28
CA LEU A 97 -8.92 -12.85 15.94
C LEU A 97 -9.44 -12.54 17.35
N VAL A 98 -10.72 -12.22 17.45
CA VAL A 98 -11.67 -12.71 18.48
C VAL A 98 -13.02 -12.95 17.81
#